data_AF-A0A1E7F4I0-F1
#
_entry.id   AF-A0A1E7F4I0-F1
#
_cell.length_a   1.000
_cell.length_b   1.000
_cell.length_c   1.000
_cell.angle_alpha   90.00
_cell.angle_beta   90.00
_cell.angle_gamma   90.00
#
_symmetry.space_group_name_H-M   'P 1'
#
loop_
_entity.id
_entity.type
_entity.pdbx_description
1 polymer ?
#
loop_
_entity_poly.entity_id
_entity_poly.type
_entity_poly.pdbx_seq_one_letter_code
_entity_poly.pdbx_strand_id
1 'polypeptide(L)'
;MDYGCHHTKMMLVGYSSGRMRLNIHTSNLDYEDIHHKCQAAFIQDFMPKSEDQLNSFVTSNFEETLITYLESYSFLTKLVWKNNTSASTLVSYLQTYDYSTAVGVLIPSIPGYHKFSGNSNREIYGYLKVKQAIRDNCDDNSNDLCSSPIVCQFSSMGSLSVPYLDKVATAWNAAGELSPSSSSSKSSNIKKGLMSSKLLRIVWPTNEEICNSVEGKAGGGSVPGRSKNLNKDFIQPKLYRWKSTSVSGDPLDKGMHIPHIKTYYQIDNEENESMRWFVVSSHNLSKAAWGEIQNRYDQGEVITIQSWELGVFVSPSTLGVDVMGPLLSSANSNGHSLGGNSSSSQDPLDPKQLREQRLARFGGGGRTDRRIEQEPQPKVASSSSPTEMDPNQKNNQRSIIPIPYKFLPDKYESSDKAWVVD
;
A
#
# COMPACT_ATOMS: atom_id res chain seq x y z
N MET A 1 14.42 15.70 -17.65
CA MET A 1 14.83 14.84 -16.53
C MET A 1 15.04 13.46 -17.11
N ASP A 2 16.25 12.93 -17.00
CA ASP A 2 16.55 11.60 -17.52
C ASP A 2 16.09 10.53 -16.50
N TYR A 3 15.78 9.32 -16.97
CA TYR A 3 15.45 8.13 -16.14
C TYR A 3 14.09 8.12 -15.41
N GLY A 4 13.16 9.01 -15.75
CA GLY A 4 11.79 8.99 -15.23
C GLY A 4 10.92 7.85 -15.78
N CYS A 5 9.92 7.41 -15.02
CA CYS A 5 8.94 6.40 -15.44
C CYS A 5 7.51 6.88 -15.17
N HIS A 6 6.57 6.52 -16.05
CA HIS A 6 5.15 6.54 -15.71
C HIS A 6 4.78 5.20 -15.06
N HIS A 7 4.74 5.18 -13.73
CA HIS A 7 4.66 3.92 -12.98
C HIS A 7 3.34 3.76 -12.20
N THR A 8 2.49 4.79 -12.26
CA THR A 8 1.12 4.79 -11.73
C THR A 8 0.25 3.73 -12.39
N LYS A 9 -0.56 3.09 -11.56
CA LYS A 9 -1.47 2.01 -11.91
C LYS A 9 -2.82 2.32 -11.28
N MET A 10 -3.71 2.86 -12.10
CA MET A 10 -4.99 3.37 -11.68
C MET A 10 -6.04 3.05 -12.73
N MET A 11 -7.23 2.64 -12.28
CA MET A 11 -8.42 2.51 -13.11
C MET A 11 -9.52 3.41 -12.55
N LEU A 12 -10.20 4.09 -13.45
CA LEU A 12 -11.42 4.85 -13.18
C LEU A 12 -12.55 4.15 -13.94
N VAL A 13 -13.57 3.67 -13.22
CA VAL A 13 -14.65 2.87 -13.81
C VAL A 13 -15.99 3.55 -13.50
N GLY A 14 -16.66 4.04 -14.54
CA GLY A 14 -18.03 4.56 -14.43
C GLY A 14 -19.06 3.44 -14.59
N TYR A 15 -20.06 3.41 -13.71
CA TYR A 15 -21.17 2.46 -13.76
C TYR A 15 -22.46 3.11 -14.26
N SER A 16 -23.35 2.32 -14.84
CA SER A 16 -24.69 2.78 -15.26
C SER A 16 -25.55 3.30 -14.10
N SER A 17 -25.23 2.95 -12.85
CA SER A 17 -25.86 3.51 -11.66
C SER A 17 -25.45 4.97 -11.37
N GLY A 18 -24.57 5.55 -12.19
CA GLY A 18 -23.98 6.87 -11.96
C GLY A 18 -22.82 6.87 -10.97
N ARG A 19 -22.42 5.72 -10.42
CA ARG A 19 -21.29 5.62 -9.48
C ARG A 19 -19.96 5.55 -10.23
N MET A 20 -18.90 6.11 -9.66
CA MET A 20 -17.53 5.94 -10.15
C MET A 20 -16.71 5.14 -9.14
N ARG A 21 -15.99 4.13 -9.62
CA ARG A 21 -15.00 3.39 -8.84
C ARG A 21 -13.61 3.88 -9.18
N LEU A 22 -12.88 4.28 -8.15
CA LEU A 22 -11.45 4.48 -8.21
C LEU A 22 -10.77 3.19 -7.74
N ASN A 23 -9.85 2.69 -8.54
CA ASN A 23 -8.98 1.58 -8.21
C ASN A 23 -7.52 2.01 -8.38
N ILE A 24 -6.77 2.09 -7.28
CA ILE A 24 -5.32 2.32 -7.29
C ILE A 24 -4.65 0.99 -6.93
N HIS A 25 -3.91 0.40 -7.86
CA HIS A 25 -3.38 -0.96 -7.74
C HIS A 25 -1.87 -1.05 -8.00
N THR A 26 -1.27 -2.23 -7.85
CA THR A 26 0.19 -2.42 -8.00
C THR A 26 0.60 -3.24 -9.23
N SER A 27 -0.36 -3.88 -9.92
CA SER A 27 -0.10 -4.67 -11.13
C SER A 27 0.06 -3.83 -12.39
N ASN A 28 0.99 -4.22 -13.27
CA ASN A 28 0.87 -3.86 -14.68
C ASN A 28 -0.35 -4.57 -15.29
N LEU A 29 -0.87 -4.07 -16.42
CA LEU A 29 -1.96 -4.72 -17.15
C LEU A 29 -1.42 -5.87 -18.01
N ASP A 30 -0.80 -6.81 -17.33
CA ASP A 30 -0.17 -8.00 -17.91
C ASP A 30 -0.66 -9.25 -17.16
N TYR A 31 -0.79 -10.36 -17.91
CA TYR A 31 -1.32 -11.60 -17.35
C TYR A 31 -0.46 -12.15 -16.21
N GLU A 32 0.88 -12.12 -16.36
CA GLU A 32 1.80 -12.65 -15.35
C GLU A 32 1.69 -11.84 -14.05
N ASP A 33 1.65 -10.52 -14.18
CA ASP A 33 1.51 -9.59 -13.05
C ASP A 33 0.19 -9.78 -12.29
N ILE A 34 -0.92 -10.05 -13.00
CA ILE A 34 -2.25 -10.19 -12.40
C ILE A 34 -2.47 -11.60 -11.84
N HIS A 35 -2.01 -12.62 -12.55
CA HIS A 35 -2.33 -14.01 -12.23
C HIS A 35 -1.36 -14.64 -11.24
N HIS A 36 -0.06 -14.33 -11.35
CA HIS A 36 0.98 -15.06 -10.63
C HIS A 36 1.66 -14.26 -9.52
N LYS A 37 1.60 -12.93 -9.55
CA LYS A 37 2.34 -12.10 -8.59
C LYS A 37 1.50 -11.69 -7.40
N CYS A 38 2.19 -11.41 -6.31
CA CYS A 38 1.58 -10.77 -5.17
C CYS A 38 1.37 -9.27 -5.48
N GLN A 39 0.11 -8.85 -5.49
CA GLN A 39 -0.33 -7.49 -5.81
C GLN A 39 -1.35 -7.01 -4.77
N ALA A 40 -1.64 -5.70 -4.77
CA ALA A 40 -2.73 -5.13 -4.00
C ALA A 40 -3.50 -4.08 -4.81
N ALA A 41 -4.71 -3.78 -4.34
CA ALA A 41 -5.56 -2.72 -4.86
C ALA A 41 -6.30 -2.03 -3.71
N PHE A 42 -6.27 -0.70 -3.71
CA PHE A 42 -7.24 0.11 -2.99
C PHE A 42 -8.41 0.41 -3.93
N ILE A 43 -9.62 0.06 -3.50
CA ILE A 43 -10.83 0.19 -4.31
C ILE A 43 -11.87 0.93 -3.49
N GLN A 44 -12.35 2.06 -4.00
CA GLN A 44 -13.44 2.80 -3.40
C GLN A 44 -14.38 3.37 -4.46
N ASP A 45 -15.67 3.38 -4.12
CA ASP A 45 -16.71 3.93 -4.97
C ASP A 45 -17.16 5.31 -4.47
N PHE A 46 -17.47 6.20 -5.40
CA PHE A 46 -17.92 7.57 -5.17
C PHE A 46 -19.21 7.82 -5.94
N MET A 47 -20.18 8.45 -5.27
CA MET A 47 -21.47 8.81 -5.86
C MET A 47 -21.38 10.19 -6.53
N PRO A 48 -22.29 10.53 -7.47
CA PRO A 48 -22.38 11.88 -7.99
C PRO A 48 -22.68 12.90 -6.88
N LYS A 49 -22.13 14.11 -7.03
CA LYS A 49 -22.53 15.27 -6.24
C LYS A 49 -24.01 15.59 -6.48
N SER A 50 -24.68 16.09 -5.46
CA SER A 50 -25.98 16.73 -5.59
C SER A 50 -25.87 18.05 -6.38
N GLU A 51 -27.00 18.55 -6.87
CA GLU A 51 -27.04 19.85 -7.56
C GLU A 51 -26.57 21.00 -6.65
N ASP A 52 -26.93 20.96 -5.37
CA ASP A 52 -26.46 21.94 -4.37
C ASP A 52 -24.95 21.88 -4.17
N GLN A 53 -24.36 20.67 -4.10
CA GLN A 53 -22.91 20.49 -3.99
C GLN A 53 -22.17 21.02 -5.22
N LEU A 54 -22.74 20.85 -6.42
CA LEU A 54 -22.20 21.41 -7.66
C LEU A 54 -22.27 22.93 -7.67
N ASN A 55 -23.42 23.50 -7.30
CA ASN A 55 -23.65 24.94 -7.29
C ASN A 55 -22.79 25.67 -6.23
N SER A 56 -22.46 24.99 -5.14
CA SER A 56 -21.60 25.52 -4.07
C SER A 56 -20.12 25.17 -4.22
N PHE A 57 -19.74 24.48 -5.30
CA PHE A 57 -18.36 24.06 -5.58
C PHE A 57 -17.72 23.28 -4.41
N VAL A 58 -18.50 22.39 -3.78
CA VAL A 58 -17.99 21.52 -2.69
C VAL A 58 -16.84 20.66 -3.21
N THR A 59 -15.77 20.59 -2.42
CA THR A 59 -14.56 19.83 -2.72
C THR A 59 -13.99 19.21 -1.43
N SER A 60 -13.05 18.30 -1.58
CA SER A 60 -12.28 17.72 -0.47
C SER A 60 -10.79 17.66 -0.82
N ASN A 61 -9.93 17.51 0.18
CA ASN A 61 -8.48 17.31 -0.06
C ASN A 61 -8.21 16.14 -1.01
N PHE A 62 -9.03 15.07 -0.94
CA PHE A 62 -8.91 13.93 -1.84
C PHE A 62 -9.19 14.32 -3.29
N GLU A 63 -10.28 15.07 -3.51
CA GLU A 63 -10.65 15.58 -4.83
C GLU A 63 -9.55 16.50 -5.37
N GLU A 64 -9.12 17.50 -4.60
CA GLU A 64 -8.10 18.46 -5.03
C GLU A 64 -6.79 17.77 -5.40
N THR A 65 -6.33 16.80 -4.60
CA THR A 65 -5.11 16.05 -4.89
C THR A 65 -5.29 15.18 -6.15
N LEU A 66 -6.43 14.49 -6.33
CA LEU A 66 -6.69 13.66 -7.51
C LEU A 66 -6.71 14.49 -8.79
N ILE A 67 -7.40 15.63 -8.75
CA ILE A 67 -7.53 16.55 -9.87
C ILE A 67 -6.18 17.15 -10.20
N THR A 68 -5.45 17.68 -9.21
CA THR A 68 -4.09 18.23 -9.39
C THR A 68 -3.14 17.19 -10.00
N TYR A 69 -3.21 15.94 -9.52
CA TYR A 69 -2.42 14.84 -10.05
C TYR A 69 -2.71 14.56 -11.52
N LEU A 70 -3.98 14.48 -11.91
CA LEU A 70 -4.40 14.24 -13.30
C LEU A 70 -4.11 15.42 -14.23
N GLU A 71 -4.25 16.65 -13.76
CA GLU A 71 -3.93 17.85 -14.53
C GLU A 71 -2.42 17.97 -14.81
N SER A 72 -1.57 17.44 -13.93
CA SER A 72 -0.11 17.49 -14.10
C SER A 72 0.41 16.82 -15.36
N TYR A 73 -0.36 15.87 -15.91
CA TYR A 73 -0.05 15.21 -17.19
C TYR A 73 -0.01 16.20 -18.35
N SER A 74 -0.65 17.36 -18.20
CA SER A 74 -0.67 18.43 -19.20
C SER A 74 -1.00 17.88 -20.59
N PHE A 75 -2.04 17.03 -20.69
CA PHE A 75 -2.39 16.31 -21.92
C PHE A 75 -2.43 17.29 -23.10
N LEU A 76 -1.53 17.08 -24.07
CA LEU A 76 -1.42 17.91 -25.27
C LEU A 76 -2.72 17.92 -26.08
N THR A 77 -3.48 16.84 -26.01
CA THR A 77 -4.82 16.73 -26.59
C THR A 77 -5.80 16.28 -25.50
N LYS A 78 -6.60 17.21 -25.00
CA LYS A 78 -7.65 16.88 -24.01
C LYS A 78 -8.77 16.11 -24.71
N LEU A 79 -8.99 14.87 -24.29
CA LEU A 79 -10.16 14.10 -24.73
C LEU A 79 -11.42 14.76 -24.18
N VAL A 80 -12.36 15.08 -25.06
CA VAL A 80 -13.66 15.64 -24.69
C VAL A 80 -14.64 14.50 -24.48
N TRP A 81 -15.04 14.29 -23.23
CA TRP A 81 -16.00 13.27 -22.84
C TRP A 81 -17.41 13.86 -22.91
N LYS A 82 -17.99 13.94 -24.12
CA LYS A 82 -19.36 14.43 -24.28
C LYS A 82 -20.35 13.32 -23.91
N ASN A 83 -21.09 13.53 -22.82
CA ASN A 83 -22.44 12.98 -22.63
C ASN A 83 -23.39 14.15 -22.38
N ASN A 84 -24.71 13.91 -22.25
CA ASN A 84 -25.74 14.95 -21.99
C ASN A 84 -25.54 15.81 -20.71
N THR A 85 -24.38 15.71 -20.06
CA THR A 85 -23.91 16.46 -18.90
C THR A 85 -22.75 17.36 -19.32
N SER A 86 -22.74 18.62 -18.86
CA SER A 86 -21.84 19.73 -19.25
C SER A 86 -20.31 19.53 -19.09
N ALA A 87 -19.82 18.33 -18.74
CA ALA A 87 -18.40 18.05 -18.59
C ALA A 87 -17.68 18.01 -19.96
N SER A 88 -16.55 18.70 -20.07
CA SER A 88 -15.78 18.85 -21.32
C SER A 88 -14.46 18.10 -21.32
N THR A 89 -14.00 17.60 -20.17
CA THR A 89 -12.73 16.90 -19.97
C THR A 89 -12.88 15.81 -18.91
N LEU A 90 -11.95 14.85 -18.86
CA LEU A 90 -11.91 13.83 -17.79
C LEU A 90 -11.92 14.47 -16.40
N VAL A 91 -11.10 15.51 -16.20
CA VAL A 91 -10.99 16.24 -14.93
C VAL A 91 -12.34 16.87 -14.54
N SER A 92 -12.98 17.59 -15.46
CA SER A 92 -14.31 18.18 -15.19
C SER A 92 -15.38 17.12 -14.94
N TYR A 93 -15.25 15.93 -15.52
CA TYR A 93 -16.16 14.82 -15.26
C TYR A 93 -15.93 14.25 -13.85
N LEU A 94 -14.66 14.08 -13.44
CA LEU A 94 -14.31 13.61 -12.11
C LEU A 94 -14.73 14.58 -10.99
N GLN A 95 -14.75 15.88 -11.26
CA GLN A 95 -15.26 16.91 -10.33
C GLN A 95 -16.77 16.81 -10.07
N THR A 96 -17.51 16.02 -10.85
CA THR A 96 -18.94 15.78 -10.62
C THR A 96 -19.25 14.71 -9.56
N TYR A 97 -18.22 14.01 -9.05
CA TYR A 97 -18.37 12.98 -8.02
C TYR A 97 -18.05 13.53 -6.63
N ASP A 98 -18.76 13.05 -5.62
CA ASP A 98 -18.58 13.41 -4.22
C ASP A 98 -17.55 12.48 -3.56
N TYR A 99 -16.43 13.08 -3.15
CA TYR A 99 -15.31 12.39 -2.49
C TYR A 99 -15.31 12.55 -0.96
N SER A 100 -16.39 13.06 -0.36
CA SER A 100 -16.50 13.26 1.10
C SER A 100 -16.36 11.97 1.92
N THR A 101 -16.61 10.81 1.30
CA THR A 101 -16.49 9.49 1.92
C THR A 101 -15.10 8.86 1.77
N ALA A 102 -14.14 9.53 1.14
CA ALA A 102 -12.78 8.99 0.93
C ALA A 102 -12.11 8.60 2.26
N VAL A 103 -11.76 7.32 2.43
CA VAL A 103 -11.17 6.79 3.68
C VAL A 103 -9.64 6.84 3.72
N GLY A 104 -9.01 7.25 2.63
CA GLY A 104 -7.55 7.28 2.49
C GLY A 104 -7.06 8.61 1.96
N VAL A 105 -5.78 8.90 2.18
CA VAL A 105 -5.10 10.08 1.67
C VAL A 105 -4.28 9.70 0.44
N LEU A 106 -4.45 10.43 -0.67
CA LEU A 106 -3.66 10.20 -1.88
C LEU A 106 -2.21 10.64 -1.67
N ILE A 107 -1.28 9.78 -2.11
CA ILE A 107 0.16 10.00 -2.08
C ILE A 107 0.67 10.08 -3.54
N PRO A 108 0.60 11.26 -4.18
CA PRO A 108 1.11 11.45 -5.53
C PRO A 108 2.62 11.74 -5.56
N SER A 109 3.25 11.29 -6.64
CA SER A 109 4.51 11.84 -7.13
C SER A 109 4.36 12.25 -8.59
N ILE A 110 4.86 13.44 -8.89
CA ILE A 110 4.76 14.08 -10.20
C ILE A 110 6.17 14.52 -10.59
N PRO A 111 6.67 14.21 -11.80
CA PRO A 111 7.99 14.66 -12.23
C PRO A 111 8.10 16.18 -12.23
N GLY A 112 9.16 16.70 -11.61
CA GLY A 112 9.34 18.14 -11.48
C GLY A 112 10.14 18.54 -10.26
N TYR A 113 10.26 19.86 -10.11
CA TYR A 113 10.91 20.51 -8.99
C TYR A 113 9.84 21.22 -8.17
N HIS A 114 9.57 20.71 -6.97
CA HIS A 114 8.43 21.16 -6.18
C HIS A 114 8.92 21.87 -4.92
N LYS A 115 8.48 23.10 -4.73
CA LYS A 115 8.70 23.84 -3.48
C LYS A 115 7.74 23.29 -2.43
N PHE A 116 8.28 22.83 -1.30
CA PHE A 116 7.51 22.24 -0.20
C PHE A 116 7.56 23.09 1.08
N SER A 117 8.38 24.14 1.11
CA SER A 117 8.42 25.14 2.18
C SER A 117 7.86 26.49 1.69
N GLY A 118 7.26 27.25 2.60
CA GLY A 118 6.57 28.52 2.31
C GLY A 118 5.04 28.40 2.40
N ASN A 119 4.31 29.08 1.50
CA ASN A 119 2.84 29.19 1.50
C ASN A 119 2.13 27.84 1.78
N SER A 120 1.21 27.83 2.74
CA SER A 120 0.50 26.67 3.27
C SER A 120 -0.39 25.94 2.26
N ASN A 121 -0.74 26.57 1.12
CA ASN A 121 -1.71 26.03 0.16
C ASN A 121 -1.06 25.25 -0.99
N ARG A 122 0.17 24.76 -0.84
CA ARG A 122 0.86 23.99 -1.90
C ARG A 122 0.68 22.51 -1.69
N GLU A 123 0.37 21.81 -2.78
CA GLU A 123 0.38 20.35 -2.80
C GLU A 123 1.79 19.82 -2.52
N ILE A 124 1.87 18.78 -1.70
CA ILE A 124 3.11 18.13 -1.29
C ILE A 124 3.18 16.77 -1.99
N TYR A 125 4.38 16.37 -2.41
CA TYR A 125 4.58 15.15 -3.20
C TYR A 125 5.58 14.19 -2.57
N GLY A 126 5.55 12.94 -3.03
CA GLY A 126 6.53 11.92 -2.67
C GLY A 126 6.60 11.65 -1.17
N TYR A 127 7.81 11.44 -0.64
CA TYR A 127 7.94 10.99 0.75
C TYR A 127 7.51 12.06 1.76
N LEU A 128 7.48 13.34 1.35
CA LEU A 128 6.99 14.44 2.17
C LEU A 128 5.47 14.45 2.29
N LYS A 129 4.73 13.93 1.31
CA LYS A 129 3.27 13.79 1.42
C LYS A 129 2.89 12.73 2.45
N VAL A 130 3.68 11.67 2.57
CA VAL A 130 3.55 10.69 3.65
C VAL A 130 3.84 11.35 5.01
N LYS A 131 4.89 12.17 5.12
CA LYS A 131 5.17 12.97 6.34
C LYS A 131 3.97 13.83 6.74
N GLN A 132 3.37 14.52 5.78
CA GLN A 132 2.16 15.31 6.01
C GLN A 132 0.99 14.43 6.47
N ALA A 133 0.72 13.33 5.76
CA ALA A 133 -0.38 12.42 6.11
C ALA A 133 -0.23 11.82 7.51
N ILE A 134 0.99 11.45 7.91
CA ILE A 134 1.29 10.99 9.27
C ILE A 134 0.97 12.08 10.29
N ARG A 135 1.51 13.28 10.12
CA ARG A 135 1.26 14.42 11.02
C ARG A 135 -0.22 14.73 11.16
N ASP A 136 -0.97 14.66 10.06
CA ASP A 136 -2.37 15.07 10.03
C ASP A 136 -3.34 13.98 10.51
N ASN A 137 -2.92 12.70 10.56
CA ASN A 137 -3.81 11.56 10.80
C ASN A 137 -3.31 10.51 11.82
N CYS A 138 -2.16 10.75 12.47
CA CYS A 138 -1.65 9.88 13.53
C CYS A 138 -1.56 10.68 14.83
N ASP A 139 -2.07 10.12 15.93
CA ASP A 139 -1.99 10.74 17.24
C ASP A 139 -0.57 10.65 17.82
N ASP A 140 -0.13 11.73 18.48
CA ASP A 140 1.11 11.80 19.26
C ASP A 140 1.02 11.03 20.61
N ASN A 141 -0.10 10.34 20.88
CA ASN A 141 -0.52 9.89 22.21
C ASN A 141 0.26 8.71 22.81
N SER A 142 1.38 8.27 22.21
CA SER A 142 2.25 7.29 22.87
C SER A 142 3.27 8.00 23.75
N ASN A 143 3.01 8.02 25.06
CA ASN A 143 4.00 8.30 26.10
C ASN A 143 5.22 7.35 26.04
N ASP A 144 5.15 6.29 25.24
CA ASP A 144 6.31 5.53 24.78
C ASP A 144 6.85 6.16 23.48
N LEU A 145 7.90 6.97 23.62
CA LEU A 145 8.80 7.46 22.56
C LEU A 145 9.57 6.29 21.89
N CYS A 146 8.92 5.16 21.64
CA CYS A 146 9.56 3.99 21.08
C CYS A 146 9.56 4.12 19.56
N SER A 147 10.79 4.22 19.05
CA SER A 147 11.26 4.10 17.68
C SER A 147 10.82 2.79 17.01
N SER A 148 9.51 2.60 16.89
CA SER A 148 8.96 1.38 16.34
C SER A 148 9.31 1.28 14.86
N PRO A 149 9.67 0.09 14.37
CA PRO A 149 10.19 -0.09 13.03
C PRO A 149 9.18 0.28 11.95
N ILE A 150 9.70 0.86 10.88
CA ILE A 150 9.02 1.13 9.63
C ILE A 150 9.42 0.01 8.65
N VAL A 151 8.44 -0.78 8.26
CA VAL A 151 8.61 -1.86 7.30
C VAL A 151 8.39 -1.29 5.90
N CYS A 152 9.39 -1.49 5.04
CA CYS A 152 9.41 -1.06 3.66
C CYS A 152 9.50 -2.29 2.76
N GLN A 153 8.40 -2.69 2.13
CA GLN A 153 8.36 -3.74 1.12
C GLN A 153 8.19 -3.11 -0.25
N PHE A 154 9.00 -3.54 -1.22
CA PHE A 154 8.94 -3.06 -2.60
C PHE A 154 9.58 -4.07 -3.56
N SER A 155 9.47 -3.84 -4.86
CA SER A 155 9.97 -4.77 -5.89
C SER A 155 11.19 -4.25 -6.65
N SER A 156 11.62 -3.00 -6.45
CA SER A 156 12.86 -2.48 -7.05
C SER A 156 13.52 -1.45 -6.14
N MET A 157 14.84 -1.37 -6.22
CA MET A 157 15.63 -0.42 -5.43
C MET A 157 16.54 0.45 -6.30
N GLY A 158 16.38 1.76 -6.15
CA GLY A 158 17.26 2.75 -6.77
C GLY A 158 18.63 2.84 -6.10
N SER A 159 19.48 3.76 -6.59
CA SER A 159 20.72 4.10 -5.86
C SER A 159 20.39 5.01 -4.68
N LEU A 160 20.46 4.44 -3.47
CA LEU A 160 20.22 5.14 -2.21
C LEU A 160 21.53 5.57 -1.55
N SER A 161 21.42 6.49 -0.59
CA SER A 161 22.51 6.97 0.26
C SER A 161 22.05 6.99 1.72
N VAL A 162 23.01 6.95 2.65
CA VAL A 162 22.71 7.03 4.09
C VAL A 162 21.92 8.30 4.46
N PRO A 163 22.31 9.52 4.00
CA PRO A 163 21.53 10.73 4.30
C PRO A 163 20.10 10.68 3.78
N TYR A 164 19.89 10.07 2.61
CA TYR A 164 18.57 9.93 2.04
C TYR A 164 17.68 9.02 2.90
N LEU A 165 18.19 7.85 3.27
CA LEU A 165 17.45 6.91 4.12
C LEU A 165 17.15 7.49 5.50
N ASP A 166 18.07 8.25 6.10
CA ASP A 166 17.80 8.94 7.37
C ASP A 166 16.68 9.97 7.22
N LYS A 167 16.68 10.77 6.15
CA LYS A 167 15.60 11.72 5.88
C LYS A 167 14.25 11.03 5.74
N VAL A 168 14.20 9.92 5.00
CA VAL A 168 12.97 9.12 4.82
C VAL A 168 12.52 8.51 6.17
N ALA A 169 13.44 7.90 6.92
CA ALA A 169 13.15 7.31 8.22
C ALA A 169 12.59 8.34 9.22
N THR A 170 13.18 9.54 9.28
CA THR A 170 12.67 10.63 10.10
C THR A 170 11.32 11.13 9.61
N ALA A 171 11.13 11.28 8.30
CA ALA A 171 9.89 11.77 7.72
C ALA A 171 8.71 10.80 7.92
N TRP A 172 8.97 9.51 7.99
CA TRP A 172 7.96 8.47 8.15
C TRP A 172 7.79 7.99 9.61
N ASN A 173 8.49 8.60 10.57
CA ASN A 173 8.30 8.28 11.97
C ASN A 173 7.10 9.04 12.55
N ALA A 174 6.06 8.32 12.94
CA ALA A 174 4.88 8.90 13.57
C ALA A 174 5.10 9.33 15.03
N ALA A 175 6.12 8.81 15.72
CA ALA A 175 6.44 9.20 17.10
C ALA A 175 7.13 10.59 17.20
N GLY A 176 6.97 11.44 16.19
CA GLY A 176 7.61 12.75 16.08
C GLY A 176 9.11 12.72 15.79
N GLU A 177 9.68 13.90 15.53
CA GLU A 177 11.13 14.08 15.60
C GLU A 177 11.53 13.90 17.07
N LEU A 178 12.62 13.18 17.35
CA LEU A 178 13.20 13.13 18.70
C LEU A 178 13.37 14.57 19.17
N SER A 179 12.45 15.07 19.99
CA SER A 179 12.51 16.44 20.47
C SER A 179 13.84 16.60 21.21
N PRO A 180 14.67 17.61 20.89
CA PRO A 180 15.88 17.92 21.64
C PRO A 180 15.55 18.54 23.02
N SER A 181 14.42 18.17 23.62
CA SER A 181 14.01 18.55 24.97
C SER A 181 14.50 17.53 26.00
N SER A 182 15.81 17.42 26.11
CA SER A 182 16.46 17.23 27.41
C SER A 182 17.52 18.31 27.50
N SER A 183 17.18 19.35 28.25
CA SER A 183 18.03 20.46 28.63
C SER A 183 19.41 20.01 29.13
N SER A 184 20.39 19.94 28.23
CA SER A 184 21.81 20.18 28.52
C SER A 184 22.66 19.95 27.27
N SER A 185 23.27 21.03 26.81
CA SER A 185 24.60 21.07 26.18
C SER A 185 24.84 20.33 24.84
N LYS A 186 25.29 21.14 23.88
CA LYS A 186 26.03 20.81 22.65
C LYS A 186 25.22 20.07 21.58
N SER A 187 25.25 20.65 20.38
CA SER A 187 25.03 19.99 19.09
C SER A 187 25.65 18.59 19.08
N SER A 188 24.90 17.58 19.52
CA SER A 188 25.31 16.21 19.40
C SER A 188 25.13 15.87 17.93
N ASN A 189 26.25 15.63 17.24
CA ASN A 189 26.25 15.10 15.89
C ASN A 189 25.45 13.80 15.91
N ILE A 190 24.16 13.85 15.54
CA ILE A 190 23.36 12.63 15.32
C ILE A 190 24.17 11.79 14.33
N LYS A 191 24.59 10.60 14.77
CA LYS A 191 25.45 9.75 13.95
C LYS A 191 24.75 9.50 12.61
N LYS A 192 25.44 9.84 11.52
CA LYS A 192 24.96 9.59 10.15
C LYS A 192 24.58 8.11 10.02
N GLY A 193 23.33 7.83 9.65
CA GLY A 193 22.77 6.50 9.51
C GLY A 193 21.99 5.98 10.72
N LEU A 194 21.94 6.72 11.84
CA LEU A 194 21.31 6.25 13.08
C LEU A 194 19.81 6.02 12.89
N MET A 195 19.10 6.99 12.32
CA MET A 195 17.64 6.95 12.18
C MET A 195 17.22 5.80 11.27
N SER A 196 17.82 5.71 10.08
CA SER A 196 17.52 4.62 9.17
C SER A 196 17.90 3.26 9.73
N SER A 197 19.00 3.13 10.46
CA SER A 197 19.41 1.87 11.07
C SER A 197 18.49 1.40 12.19
N LYS A 198 17.85 2.33 12.91
CA LYS A 198 16.95 2.01 14.01
C LYS A 198 15.54 1.69 13.51
N LEU A 199 15.07 2.45 12.53
CA LEU A 199 13.68 2.43 12.11
C LEU A 199 13.43 1.54 10.87
N LEU A 200 14.29 1.54 9.86
CA LEU A 200 13.93 0.91 8.59
C LEU A 200 14.20 -0.60 8.57
N ARG A 201 13.16 -1.38 8.30
CA ARG A 201 13.22 -2.80 7.93
C ARG A 201 12.87 -2.93 6.44
N ILE A 202 13.84 -3.27 5.60
CA ILE A 202 13.65 -3.44 4.15
C ILE A 202 13.31 -4.90 3.87
N VAL A 203 12.07 -5.17 3.45
CA VAL A 203 11.65 -6.50 3.00
C VAL A 203 12.07 -6.67 1.55
N TRP A 204 13.01 -7.57 1.31
CA TRP A 204 13.55 -7.89 -0.01
C TRP A 204 13.71 -9.41 -0.11
N PRO A 205 13.29 -10.05 -1.21
CA PRO A 205 13.35 -11.50 -1.32
C PRO A 205 14.80 -12.00 -1.45
N THR A 206 15.09 -13.15 -0.85
CA THR A 206 16.35 -13.87 -1.02
C THR A 206 16.37 -14.62 -2.36
N ASN A 207 17.56 -15.06 -2.77
CA ASN A 207 17.73 -15.96 -3.90
C ASN A 207 16.90 -17.24 -3.75
N GLU A 208 16.90 -17.81 -2.54
CA GLU A 208 16.14 -19.03 -2.24
C GLU A 208 14.64 -18.79 -2.37
N GLU A 209 14.13 -17.69 -1.80
CA GLU A 209 12.71 -17.32 -1.88
C GLU A 209 12.25 -17.11 -3.32
N ILE A 210 13.04 -16.44 -4.17
CA ILE A 210 12.71 -16.31 -5.60
C ILE A 210 12.75 -17.65 -6.32
N CYS A 211 13.78 -18.46 -6.10
CA CYS A 211 13.91 -19.75 -6.79
C CYS A 211 12.80 -20.72 -6.41
N ASN A 212 12.35 -20.67 -5.16
CA ASN A 212 11.28 -21.52 -4.61
C ASN A 212 9.87 -20.93 -4.80
N SER A 213 9.76 -19.73 -5.36
CA SER A 213 8.46 -19.11 -5.65
C SER A 213 7.66 -19.86 -6.73
N VAL A 214 6.37 -19.54 -6.87
CA VAL A 214 5.47 -20.13 -7.89
C VAL A 214 6.02 -19.97 -9.31
N GLU A 215 6.61 -18.81 -9.61
CA GLU A 215 7.21 -18.52 -10.94
C GLU A 215 8.67 -18.96 -11.04
N GLY A 216 9.25 -19.41 -9.92
CA GLY A 216 10.67 -19.72 -9.79
C GLY A 216 11.58 -18.55 -10.19
N LYS A 217 12.81 -18.89 -10.61
CA LYS A 217 13.84 -17.90 -10.98
C LYS A 217 13.40 -16.92 -12.07
N ALA A 218 12.53 -17.34 -13.00
CA ALA A 218 12.05 -16.49 -14.09
C ALA A 218 11.22 -15.30 -13.56
N GLY A 219 10.45 -15.51 -12.50
CA GLY A 219 9.66 -14.46 -11.86
C GLY A 219 10.50 -13.33 -11.24
N GLY A 220 11.77 -13.61 -10.92
CA GLY A 220 12.69 -12.63 -10.33
C GLY A 220 13.00 -11.43 -11.23
N GLY A 221 12.68 -11.48 -12.54
CA GLY A 221 12.76 -10.32 -13.43
C GLY A 221 11.85 -9.16 -13.02
N SER A 222 10.75 -9.45 -12.31
CA SER A 222 9.82 -8.45 -11.76
C SER A 222 10.27 -7.86 -10.42
N VAL A 223 11.42 -8.32 -9.90
CA VAL A 223 12.08 -7.77 -8.71
C VAL A 223 13.48 -7.22 -9.07
N PRO A 224 13.58 -6.17 -9.92
CA PRO A 224 14.86 -5.71 -10.42
C PRO A 224 15.65 -4.93 -9.35
N GLY A 225 16.54 -5.63 -8.66
CA GLY A 225 17.58 -5.09 -7.78
C GLY A 225 18.97 -5.42 -8.30
N ARG A 226 19.84 -4.42 -8.44
CA ARG A 226 21.24 -4.63 -8.83
C ARG A 226 22.11 -4.86 -7.61
N SER A 227 23.08 -5.77 -7.73
CA SER A 227 24.11 -6.09 -6.74
C SER A 227 24.79 -4.84 -6.18
N LYS A 228 25.12 -3.87 -7.03
CA LYS A 228 25.75 -2.60 -6.62
C LYS A 228 24.90 -1.73 -5.66
N ASN A 229 23.58 -1.94 -5.62
CA ASN A 229 22.68 -1.20 -4.74
C ASN A 229 22.41 -2.02 -3.46
N LEU A 230 22.18 -3.33 -3.60
CA LEU A 230 21.85 -4.23 -2.49
C LEU A 230 23.05 -4.54 -1.60
N ASN A 231 24.25 -4.73 -2.18
CA ASN A 231 25.45 -5.12 -1.44
C ASN A 231 26.14 -3.96 -0.70
N LYS A 232 25.49 -2.79 -0.62
CA LYS A 232 26.03 -1.66 0.15
C LYS A 232 25.98 -1.97 1.64
N ASP A 233 27.06 -1.69 2.37
CA ASP A 233 27.21 -2.00 3.80
C ASP A 233 26.11 -1.40 4.70
N PHE A 234 25.51 -0.28 4.29
CA PHE A 234 24.42 0.34 5.05
C PHE A 234 23.03 -0.20 4.71
N ILE A 235 22.89 -0.99 3.62
CA ILE A 235 21.65 -1.64 3.18
C ILE A 235 21.55 -3.04 3.77
N GLN A 236 22.60 -3.86 3.63
CA GLN A 236 22.61 -5.27 4.05
C GLN A 236 22.06 -5.50 5.47
N PRO A 237 22.44 -4.72 6.50
CA PRO A 237 21.94 -4.92 7.87
C PRO A 237 20.44 -4.65 8.05
N LYS A 238 19.81 -3.99 7.07
CA LYS A 238 18.39 -3.62 7.05
C LYS A 238 17.55 -4.60 6.23
N LEU A 239 18.14 -5.65 5.66
CA LEU A 239 17.39 -6.62 4.84
C LEU A 239 16.65 -7.64 5.71
N TYR A 240 15.39 -7.85 5.33
CA TYR A 240 14.44 -8.78 5.93
C TYR A 240 13.79 -9.61 4.83
N ARG A 241 13.42 -10.83 5.17
CA ARG A 241 12.95 -11.89 4.27
C ARG A 241 11.57 -11.61 3.70
N TRP A 242 11.36 -11.99 2.43
CA TRP A 242 10.03 -12.09 1.83
C TRP A 242 9.46 -13.48 2.16
N LYS A 243 8.79 -13.57 3.31
CA LYS A 243 8.29 -14.85 3.81
C LYS A 243 6.80 -14.79 4.12
N SER A 244 6.11 -15.87 3.73
CA SER A 244 4.74 -16.19 4.13
C SER A 244 4.71 -16.63 5.59
N THR A 245 3.60 -16.38 6.28
CA THR A 245 3.28 -17.09 7.53
C THR A 245 2.96 -18.54 7.17
N SER A 246 3.91 -19.45 7.32
CA SER A 246 3.81 -20.86 6.93
C SER A 246 2.73 -21.69 7.67
N VAL A 247 1.80 -21.06 8.40
CA VAL A 247 0.82 -21.70 9.29
C VAL A 247 -0.60 -21.11 9.18
N SER A 248 -0.85 -20.02 8.45
CA SER A 248 -2.22 -19.47 8.44
C SER A 248 -3.04 -20.13 7.34
N GLY A 249 -4.22 -20.65 7.68
CA GLY A 249 -5.29 -20.89 6.71
C GLY A 249 -5.83 -19.59 6.09
N ASP A 250 -4.99 -18.56 5.97
CA ASP A 250 -5.30 -17.27 5.37
C ASP A 250 -5.22 -17.39 3.85
N PRO A 251 -6.35 -17.28 3.13
CA PRO A 251 -6.36 -17.33 1.67
C PRO A 251 -5.58 -16.18 1.00
N LEU A 252 -5.20 -15.16 1.78
CA LEU A 252 -4.45 -13.98 1.34
C LEU A 252 -2.94 -14.12 1.55
N ASP A 253 -2.46 -15.20 2.18
CA ASP A 253 -1.03 -15.43 2.26
C ASP A 253 -0.47 -15.75 0.86
N LYS A 254 0.36 -14.85 0.33
CA LYS A 254 0.98 -14.95 -0.99
C LYS A 254 2.50 -14.90 -0.89
N GLY A 255 3.12 -15.23 0.25
CA GLY A 255 4.58 -15.17 0.39
C GLY A 255 5.34 -16.15 -0.52
N MET A 256 4.67 -17.11 -1.16
CA MET A 256 5.25 -17.96 -2.21
C MET A 256 5.17 -17.35 -3.62
N HIS A 257 4.49 -16.22 -3.79
CA HIS A 257 4.39 -15.49 -5.04
C HIS A 257 5.43 -14.37 -5.10
N ILE A 258 5.85 -13.99 -6.31
CA ILE A 258 6.80 -12.89 -6.49
C ILE A 258 6.20 -11.58 -5.97
N PRO A 259 6.91 -10.81 -5.13
CA PRO A 259 6.44 -9.53 -4.64
C PRO A 259 6.50 -8.47 -5.73
N HIS A 260 5.35 -8.09 -6.29
CA HIS A 260 5.23 -6.90 -7.13
C HIS A 260 4.40 -5.78 -6.46
N ILE A 261 3.78 -6.08 -5.33
CA ILE A 261 3.25 -5.11 -4.37
C ILE A 261 4.36 -4.18 -3.82
N LYS A 262 3.98 -2.96 -3.41
CA LYS A 262 4.82 -2.05 -2.62
C LYS A 262 4.00 -1.52 -1.45
N THR A 263 4.46 -1.82 -0.25
CA THR A 263 3.79 -1.45 1.00
C THR A 263 4.77 -0.85 2.00
N TYR A 264 4.29 0.15 2.72
CA TYR A 264 5.05 0.85 3.74
C TYR A 264 4.17 1.00 4.97
N TYR A 265 4.65 0.65 6.15
CA TYR A 265 3.90 0.85 7.38
C TYR A 265 4.83 0.97 8.57
N GLN A 266 4.36 1.64 9.62
CA GLN A 266 5.04 1.64 10.90
C GLN A 266 4.31 0.74 11.87
N ILE A 267 5.05 -0.17 12.49
CA ILE A 267 4.54 -1.02 13.56
C ILE A 267 4.17 -0.12 14.74
N ASP A 268 2.96 -0.30 15.26
CA ASP A 268 2.53 0.34 16.50
C ASP A 268 2.85 -0.56 17.70
N ASN A 269 2.36 -1.79 17.68
CA ASN A 269 2.61 -2.79 18.72
C ASN A 269 2.81 -4.17 18.09
N GLU A 270 3.91 -4.85 18.48
CA GLU A 270 4.28 -6.17 17.95
C GLU A 270 3.40 -7.29 18.53
N GLU A 271 2.86 -7.15 19.74
CA GLU A 271 2.05 -8.18 20.43
C GLU A 271 0.64 -8.32 19.86
N ASN A 272 -0.02 -7.21 19.53
CA ASN A 272 -1.37 -7.20 18.94
C ASN A 272 -1.34 -6.99 17.41
N GLU A 273 -0.15 -7.07 16.82
CA GLU A 273 0.15 -6.81 15.41
C GLU A 273 -0.58 -5.55 14.90
N SER A 274 -0.38 -4.39 15.52
CA SER A 274 -1.01 -3.14 15.08
C SER A 274 -0.06 -2.25 14.27
N MET A 275 -0.64 -1.42 13.41
CA MET A 275 0.04 -0.44 12.58
C MET A 275 -0.37 0.97 12.99
N ARG A 276 0.58 1.90 13.02
CA ARG A 276 0.28 3.34 13.16
C ARG A 276 -0.34 3.90 11.88
N TRP A 277 0.21 3.48 10.75
CA TRP A 277 -0.21 3.89 9.42
C TRP A 277 0.23 2.85 8.40
N PHE A 278 -0.42 2.85 7.24
CA PHE A 278 -0.13 1.95 6.13
C PHE A 278 -0.27 2.68 4.80
N VAL A 279 0.64 2.40 3.88
CA VAL A 279 0.63 2.90 2.50
C VAL A 279 0.74 1.71 1.56
N VAL A 280 -0.17 1.64 0.59
CA VAL A 280 -0.04 0.80 -0.60
C VAL A 280 0.16 1.70 -1.82
N SER A 281 1.12 1.37 -2.69
CA SER A 281 1.47 2.27 -3.78
C SER A 281 2.20 1.60 -4.96
N SER A 282 2.35 2.34 -6.05
CA SER A 282 3.30 2.01 -7.13
C SER A 282 4.75 2.35 -6.78
N HIS A 283 5.02 3.23 -5.80
CA HIS A 283 6.35 3.70 -5.47
C HIS A 283 7.29 2.57 -5.02
N ASN A 284 8.36 2.34 -5.77
CA ASN A 284 9.52 1.58 -5.31
C ASN A 284 10.43 2.46 -4.42
N LEU A 285 11.29 1.86 -3.59
CA LEU A 285 12.23 2.63 -2.76
C LEU A 285 13.37 3.21 -3.62
N SER A 286 13.10 4.38 -4.20
CA SER A 286 14.01 5.10 -5.07
C SER A 286 13.80 6.61 -4.98
N LYS A 287 14.86 7.38 -5.23
CA LYS A 287 14.80 8.84 -5.29
C LYS A 287 13.98 9.36 -6.48
N ALA A 288 13.88 8.57 -7.56
CA ALA A 288 13.08 8.92 -8.73
C ALA A 288 11.57 8.89 -8.44
N ALA A 289 11.13 7.90 -7.65
CA ALA A 289 9.73 7.74 -7.23
C ALA A 289 9.36 8.66 -6.07
N TRP A 290 10.15 8.63 -4.98
CA TRP A 290 9.81 9.32 -3.73
C TRP A 290 10.30 10.78 -3.67
N GLY A 291 11.22 11.16 -4.55
CA GLY A 291 11.84 12.47 -4.59
C GLY A 291 13.07 12.63 -3.70
N GLU A 292 13.91 13.61 -4.01
CA GLU A 292 15.10 14.00 -3.24
C GLU A 292 15.12 15.51 -3.05
N ILE A 293 15.32 15.96 -1.80
CA ILE A 293 15.48 17.38 -1.50
C ILE A 293 16.83 17.88 -2.02
N GLN A 294 16.80 18.96 -2.78
CA GLN A 294 17.96 19.65 -3.35
C GLN A 294 17.81 21.16 -3.17
N ASN A 295 18.94 21.86 -2.99
CA ASN A 295 18.99 23.31 -3.05
C ASN A 295 19.25 23.76 -4.49
N ARG A 296 18.38 24.60 -5.04
CA ARG A 296 18.54 25.21 -6.36
C ARG A 296 18.71 26.71 -6.24
N TYR A 297 19.60 27.26 -7.06
CA TYR A 297 20.03 28.66 -6.99
C TYR A 297 18.86 29.66 -7.09
N ASP A 298 17.88 29.38 -7.95
CA ASP A 298 16.73 30.23 -8.27
C ASP A 298 15.44 29.87 -7.51
N GLN A 299 15.34 28.63 -7.02
CA GLN A 299 14.12 28.09 -6.42
C GLN A 299 14.22 27.81 -4.92
N GLY A 300 15.41 27.92 -4.32
CA GLY A 300 15.65 27.54 -2.94
C GLY A 300 15.59 26.02 -2.75
N GLU A 301 15.13 25.58 -1.59
CA GLU A 301 14.98 24.16 -1.29
C GLU A 301 13.74 23.58 -1.99
N VAL A 302 13.95 22.54 -2.81
CA VAL A 302 12.89 21.86 -3.57
C VAL A 302 13.03 20.36 -3.45
N ILE A 303 11.91 19.63 -3.55
CA ILE A 303 11.93 18.18 -3.76
C ILE A 303 11.92 17.91 -5.27
N THR A 304 12.93 17.18 -5.74
CA THR A 304 13.05 16.78 -7.15
C THR A 304 12.51 15.37 -7.31
N ILE A 305 11.47 15.19 -8.13
CA ILE A 305 10.83 13.91 -8.44
C ILE A 305 10.96 13.65 -9.94
N GLN A 306 11.16 12.39 -10.34
CA GLN A 306 11.37 12.03 -11.75
C GLN A 306 10.28 11.15 -12.34
N SER A 307 9.45 10.50 -11.50
CA SER A 307 8.45 9.53 -11.96
C SER A 307 7.03 9.91 -11.54
N TRP A 308 6.05 9.49 -12.34
CA TRP A 308 4.64 9.52 -11.94
C TRP A 308 4.33 8.27 -11.13
N GLU A 309 3.93 8.47 -9.89
CA GLU A 309 3.55 7.40 -8.97
C GLU A 309 2.29 7.82 -8.20
N LEU A 310 1.52 6.83 -7.75
CA LEU A 310 0.32 7.08 -6.95
C LEU A 310 0.17 6.00 -5.90
N GLY A 311 -0.26 6.41 -4.71
CA GLY A 311 -0.54 5.52 -3.59
C GLY A 311 -1.65 6.05 -2.71
N VAL A 312 -2.03 5.23 -1.74
CA VAL A 312 -3.05 5.56 -0.75
C VAL A 312 -2.48 5.28 0.64
N PHE A 313 -2.55 6.29 1.50
CA PHE A 313 -2.26 6.22 2.92
C PHE A 313 -3.55 5.99 3.70
N VAL A 314 -3.49 5.14 4.71
CA VAL A 314 -4.54 4.97 5.72
C VAL A 314 -3.93 4.88 7.11
N SER A 315 -4.69 5.30 8.12
CA SER A 315 -4.39 5.14 9.54
C SER A 315 -5.66 4.72 10.29
N PRO A 316 -5.58 4.33 11.58
CA PRO A 316 -6.78 4.11 12.38
C PRO A 316 -7.77 5.29 12.32
N SER A 317 -7.25 6.52 12.38
CA SER A 317 -8.05 7.76 12.27
C SER A 317 -8.78 7.88 10.93
N THR A 318 -8.10 7.66 9.79
CA THR A 318 -8.76 7.79 8.47
C THR A 318 -9.81 6.70 8.23
N LEU A 319 -9.66 5.54 8.88
CA LEU A 319 -10.60 4.42 8.80
C LEU A 319 -11.72 4.48 9.85
N GLY A 320 -11.65 5.43 10.80
CA GLY A 320 -12.62 5.54 11.90
C GLY A 320 -12.59 4.32 12.84
N VAL A 321 -11.41 3.78 13.13
CA VAL A 321 -11.21 2.60 13.99
C VAL A 321 -10.13 2.85 15.03
N ASP A 322 -10.13 2.06 16.11
CA ASP A 322 -9.12 2.18 17.17
C ASP A 322 -7.80 1.52 16.77
N VAL A 323 -7.88 0.38 16.07
CA VAL A 323 -6.72 -0.45 15.73
C VAL A 323 -6.78 -0.87 14.27
N MET A 324 -5.62 -0.89 13.62
CA MET A 324 -5.45 -1.35 12.26
C MET A 324 -4.29 -2.35 12.22
N GLY A 325 -4.42 -3.47 11.52
CA GLY A 325 -3.34 -4.46 11.41
C GLY A 325 -3.72 -5.67 10.57
N PRO A 326 -2.86 -6.71 10.40
CA PRO A 326 -3.21 -7.90 9.66
C PRO A 326 -4.31 -8.70 10.37
N LEU A 327 -4.79 -9.72 9.68
CA LEU A 327 -5.64 -10.74 10.29
C LEU A 327 -4.81 -11.49 11.34
N LEU A 328 -5.22 -11.42 12.60
CA LEU A 328 -4.56 -12.15 13.67
C LEU A 328 -4.77 -13.65 13.46
N SER A 329 -3.69 -14.42 13.51
CA SER A 329 -3.82 -15.87 13.64
C SER A 329 -4.60 -16.17 14.93
N SER A 330 -5.62 -17.01 14.86
CA SER A 330 -6.41 -17.40 16.02
C SER A 330 -5.54 -18.14 17.05
N ALA A 331 -4.91 -17.39 17.96
CA ALA A 331 -4.25 -17.94 19.12
C ALA A 331 -5.33 -18.52 20.05
N ASN A 332 -5.43 -19.85 20.10
CA ASN A 332 -6.12 -20.67 21.09
C ASN A 332 -7.35 -20.04 21.77
N SER A 333 -8.53 -20.28 21.20
CA SER A 333 -9.78 -20.25 21.97
C SER A 333 -9.73 -21.36 23.03
N ASN A 334 -9.16 -21.04 24.20
CA ASN A 334 -9.38 -21.82 25.40
C ASN A 334 -10.88 -21.77 25.75
N GLY A 335 -11.56 -22.87 25.44
CA GLY A 335 -12.65 -23.43 26.24
C GLY A 335 -13.92 -22.61 26.38
N HIS A 336 -14.82 -22.73 25.40
CA HIS A 336 -16.22 -23.04 25.70
C HIS A 336 -16.77 -23.91 24.58
N SER A 337 -16.84 -25.22 24.85
CA SER A 337 -17.50 -26.18 23.98
C SER A 337 -19.01 -25.89 23.95
N LEU A 338 -19.55 -25.61 22.77
CA LEU A 338 -20.93 -25.95 22.45
C LEU A 338 -20.84 -26.98 21.32
N GLY A 339 -21.32 -28.18 21.63
CA GLY A 339 -21.14 -29.38 20.82
C GLY A 339 -21.86 -29.33 19.47
N GLY A 340 -21.31 -30.06 18.51
CA GLY A 340 -21.94 -30.25 17.20
C GLY A 340 -21.12 -31.18 16.32
N ASN A 341 -21.39 -32.48 16.44
CA ASN A 341 -21.19 -33.61 15.52
C ASN A 341 -20.02 -33.64 14.53
N SER A 342 -19.26 -34.73 14.67
CA SER A 342 -18.25 -35.28 13.77
C SER A 342 -18.77 -35.55 12.35
N SER A 343 -17.98 -35.15 11.36
CA SER A 343 -17.89 -35.84 10.07
C SER A 343 -16.45 -35.78 9.55
N SER A 344 -16.09 -36.84 8.83
CA SER A 344 -14.75 -37.38 8.55
C SER A 344 -13.71 -36.44 7.94
N SER A 345 -12.50 -36.51 8.48
CA SER A 345 -11.23 -36.00 7.97
C SER A 345 -10.82 -36.63 6.64
N GLN A 346 -10.50 -35.81 5.64
CA GLN A 346 -9.62 -36.19 4.53
C GLN A 346 -8.32 -35.39 4.66
N ASP A 347 -7.18 -36.09 4.64
CA ASP A 347 -5.85 -35.50 4.66
C ASP A 347 -5.60 -34.63 3.41
N PRO A 348 -4.81 -33.54 3.52
CA PRO A 348 -4.49 -32.68 2.38
C PRO A 348 -3.64 -33.42 1.34
N LEU A 349 -4.09 -33.38 0.08
CA LEU A 349 -3.43 -34.04 -1.06
C LEU A 349 -2.13 -33.33 -1.49
N ASP A 350 -1.14 -34.14 -1.90
CA ASP A 350 0.17 -33.74 -2.43
C ASP A 350 0.05 -32.78 -3.64
N PRO A 351 0.74 -31.61 -3.63
CA PRO A 351 0.76 -30.65 -4.74
C PRO A 351 1.10 -31.23 -6.12
N LYS A 352 1.82 -32.36 -6.20
CA LYS A 352 2.09 -33.04 -7.47
C LYS A 352 0.85 -33.70 -8.07
N GLN A 353 -0.10 -34.17 -7.27
CA GLN A 353 -1.35 -34.81 -7.75
C GLN A 353 -2.36 -33.79 -8.29
N LEU A 354 -2.37 -32.57 -7.76
CA LEU A 354 -3.16 -31.43 -8.27
C LEU A 354 -2.73 -31.02 -9.69
N ARG A 355 -1.46 -31.24 -10.06
CA ARG A 355 -0.92 -30.94 -11.38
C ARG A 355 -1.42 -31.91 -12.45
N GLU A 356 -1.56 -33.19 -12.13
CA GLU A 356 -2.04 -34.21 -13.08
C GLU A 356 -3.55 -34.15 -13.31
N GLN A 357 -4.35 -33.84 -12.27
CA GLN A 357 -5.80 -33.69 -12.42
C GLN A 357 -6.21 -32.48 -13.29
N ARG A 358 -5.37 -31.44 -13.39
CA ARG A 358 -5.63 -30.26 -14.23
C ARG A 358 -5.25 -30.46 -15.70
N LEU A 359 -4.26 -31.31 -15.98
CA LEU A 359 -3.86 -31.66 -17.35
C LEU A 359 -4.84 -32.63 -18.04
N ALA A 360 -5.58 -33.44 -17.27
CA ALA A 360 -6.60 -34.34 -17.82
C ALA A 360 -7.90 -33.65 -18.28
N ARG A 361 -8.14 -32.37 -17.90
CA ARG A 361 -9.37 -31.64 -18.25
C ARG A 361 -9.29 -30.82 -19.55
N PHE A 362 -8.14 -30.77 -20.22
CA PHE A 362 -7.94 -29.99 -21.45
C PHE A 362 -7.76 -30.84 -22.73
N GLY A 363 -8.04 -32.14 -22.68
CA GLY A 363 -8.08 -33.01 -23.85
C GLY A 363 -9.49 -33.52 -24.13
N GLY A 364 -10.27 -32.79 -24.93
CA GLY A 364 -11.57 -33.29 -25.40
C GLY A 364 -12.48 -32.20 -25.96
N GLY A 365 -12.31 -31.87 -27.24
CA GLY A 365 -13.28 -31.07 -27.98
C GLY A 365 -14.58 -31.83 -28.19
N GLY A 366 -15.70 -31.20 -27.85
CA GLY A 366 -17.04 -31.73 -28.10
C GLY A 366 -18.11 -30.69 -27.77
N ARG A 367 -18.81 -30.21 -28.81
CA ARG A 367 -20.01 -29.37 -28.72
C ARG A 367 -21.10 -30.07 -27.93
N THR A 368 -21.69 -29.40 -26.94
CA THR A 368 -23.08 -29.65 -26.52
C THR A 368 -23.73 -28.37 -25.99
N ASP A 369 -24.87 -28.02 -26.59
CA ASP A 369 -25.84 -27.05 -26.11
C ASP A 369 -26.31 -27.37 -24.68
N ARG A 370 -26.33 -26.38 -23.78
CA ARG A 370 -27.14 -26.43 -22.55
C ARG A 370 -27.74 -25.08 -22.20
N ARG A 371 -29.08 -25.13 -22.11
CA ARG A 371 -30.04 -24.22 -21.44
C ARG A 371 -29.46 -23.49 -20.22
N ILE A 372 -29.75 -22.19 -20.15
CA ILE A 372 -29.54 -21.34 -18.98
C ILE A 372 -30.64 -21.67 -17.96
N GLU A 373 -30.27 -22.31 -16.85
CA GLU A 373 -31.10 -22.36 -15.64
C GLU A 373 -30.78 -21.12 -14.79
N GLN A 374 -31.82 -20.38 -14.41
CA GLN A 374 -31.72 -19.20 -13.54
C GLN A 374 -31.46 -19.66 -12.10
N GLU A 375 -30.34 -19.24 -11.51
CA GLU A 375 -30.11 -19.37 -10.07
C GLU A 375 -31.05 -18.44 -9.28
N PRO A 376 -31.63 -18.90 -8.15
CA PRO A 376 -32.50 -18.06 -7.32
C PRO A 376 -31.68 -17.03 -6.52
N GLN A 377 -32.15 -15.79 -6.55
CA GLN A 377 -31.57 -14.68 -5.77
C GLN A 377 -31.70 -14.91 -4.25
N PRO A 378 -30.69 -14.54 -3.45
CA PRO A 378 -30.78 -14.62 -2.00
C PRO A 378 -31.77 -13.59 -1.44
N LYS A 379 -32.66 -14.06 -0.58
CA LYS A 379 -33.66 -13.25 0.14
C LYS A 379 -32.98 -12.25 1.08
N VAL A 380 -33.37 -10.98 0.97
CA VAL A 380 -33.04 -9.89 1.87
C VAL A 380 -33.59 -10.20 3.27
N ALA A 381 -32.71 -10.32 4.26
CA ALA A 381 -33.10 -10.40 5.66
C ALA A 381 -33.47 -9.00 6.16
N SER A 382 -34.70 -8.88 6.68
CA SER A 382 -35.27 -7.68 7.28
C SER A 382 -34.52 -7.26 8.55
N SER A 383 -34.29 -5.96 8.67
CA SER A 383 -33.70 -5.26 9.81
C SER A 383 -34.38 -5.59 11.15
N SER A 384 -33.61 -6.13 12.10
CA SER A 384 -33.98 -6.11 13.52
C SER A 384 -33.53 -4.79 14.16
N SER A 385 -34.45 -4.19 14.92
CA SER A 385 -34.32 -2.94 15.68
C SER A 385 -33.10 -2.89 16.61
N PRO A 386 -32.53 -1.69 16.89
CA PRO A 386 -31.32 -1.55 17.69
C PRO A 386 -31.61 -1.88 19.15
N THR A 387 -30.89 -2.85 19.69
CA THR A 387 -30.82 -3.11 21.13
C THR A 387 -29.92 -2.05 21.76
N GLU A 388 -30.38 -1.39 22.83
CA GLU A 388 -29.59 -0.40 23.58
C GLU A 388 -28.25 -1.02 24.00
N MET A 389 -27.13 -0.43 23.53
CA MET A 389 -25.78 -0.83 23.92
C MET A 389 -25.33 -0.08 25.17
N ASP A 390 -24.72 -0.82 26.09
CA ASP A 390 -24.07 -0.35 27.30
C ASP A 390 -22.94 0.67 26.97
N PRO A 391 -22.98 1.91 27.51
CA PRO A 391 -21.97 2.94 27.22
C PRO A 391 -20.57 2.63 27.75
N ASN A 392 -20.35 1.52 28.48
CA ASN A 392 -19.04 1.12 29.01
C ASN A 392 -18.35 -0.03 28.24
N GLN A 393 -18.95 -0.58 27.17
CA GLN A 393 -18.23 -1.46 26.24
C GLN A 393 -17.60 -0.63 25.12
N LYS A 394 -16.33 -0.24 25.28
CA LYS A 394 -15.50 0.13 24.13
C LYS A 394 -15.33 -1.11 23.27
N ASN A 395 -16.19 -1.29 22.27
CA ASN A 395 -15.92 -2.21 21.18
C ASN A 395 -14.70 -1.66 20.44
N ASN A 396 -13.50 -2.15 20.77
CA ASN A 396 -12.26 -1.81 20.07
C ASN A 396 -12.41 -2.23 18.61
N GLN A 397 -12.80 -1.30 17.75
CA GLN A 397 -13.04 -1.60 16.33
C GLN A 397 -11.67 -1.80 15.68
N ARG A 398 -11.42 -3.00 15.14
CA ARG A 398 -10.18 -3.33 14.40
C ARG A 398 -10.47 -3.41 12.91
N SER A 399 -9.73 -2.65 12.11
CA SER A 399 -9.69 -2.84 10.65
C SER A 399 -8.59 -3.81 10.26
N ILE A 400 -8.95 -4.79 9.43
CA ILE A 400 -8.00 -5.75 8.86
C ILE A 400 -7.37 -5.13 7.61
N ILE A 401 -6.04 -5.01 7.63
CA ILE A 401 -5.22 -4.68 6.47
C ILE A 401 -4.62 -5.98 5.94
N PRO A 402 -5.06 -6.47 4.76
CA PRO A 402 -4.54 -7.71 4.21
C PRO A 402 -3.09 -7.52 3.78
N ILE A 403 -2.15 -8.02 4.59
CA ILE A 403 -0.74 -8.09 4.22
C ILE A 403 -0.42 -9.51 3.78
N PRO A 404 0.05 -9.72 2.54
CA PRO A 404 0.22 -11.05 1.96
C PRO A 404 1.52 -11.75 2.38
N TYR A 405 2.17 -11.26 3.42
CA TYR A 405 3.46 -11.72 3.95
C TYR A 405 3.51 -11.48 5.45
N LYS A 406 4.51 -12.05 6.12
CA LYS A 406 4.68 -11.96 7.58
C LYS A 406 4.77 -10.50 8.05
N PHE A 407 3.83 -10.08 8.90
CA PHE A 407 3.73 -8.72 9.42
C PHE A 407 4.99 -8.24 10.16
N LEU A 408 5.55 -9.11 11.01
CA LEU A 408 6.86 -8.91 11.63
C LEU A 408 7.90 -9.69 10.81
N PRO A 409 8.56 -9.05 9.84
CA PRO A 409 9.40 -9.78 8.91
C PRO A 409 10.65 -10.32 9.61
N ASP A 410 11.13 -11.48 9.17
CA ASP A 410 12.32 -12.11 9.71
C ASP A 410 13.58 -11.46 9.15
N LYS A 411 14.54 -11.15 10.01
CA LYS A 411 15.82 -10.60 9.57
C LYS A 411 16.57 -11.65 8.75
N TYR A 412 17.39 -11.19 7.80
CA TYR A 412 18.30 -12.08 7.08
C TYR A 412 19.24 -12.83 8.04
N GLU A 413 19.43 -14.12 7.78
CA GLU A 413 20.46 -14.95 8.40
C GLU A 413 21.78 -14.87 7.63
N SER A 414 22.87 -15.40 8.20
CA SER A 414 24.19 -15.37 7.60
C SER A 414 24.30 -16.14 6.27
N SER A 415 23.43 -17.12 6.04
CA SER A 415 23.34 -17.88 4.79
C SER A 415 22.56 -17.17 3.69
N ASP A 416 21.76 -16.16 4.04
CA ASP A 416 20.88 -15.52 3.08
C ASP A 416 21.66 -14.70 2.06
N LYS A 417 21.22 -14.79 0.81
CA LYS A 417 21.70 -13.94 -0.27
C LYS A 417 20.51 -13.21 -0.86
N ALA A 418 20.58 -11.88 -0.87
CA ALA A 418 19.56 -11.05 -1.52
C ALA A 418 19.42 -11.45 -2.99
N TRP A 419 18.19 -11.47 -3.50
CA TRP A 419 17.95 -11.60 -4.93
C TRP A 419 18.52 -10.41 -5.69
N VAL A 420 19.27 -10.69 -6.76
CA VAL A 420 19.85 -9.70 -7.67
C VAL A 420 19.66 -10.14 -9.11
N VAL A 421 19.56 -9.19 -10.03
CA VAL A 421 19.36 -9.47 -11.46
C VAL A 421 20.65 -9.47 -12.30
N ASP A 422 21.79 -9.11 -11.72
CA ASP A 422 23.09 -8.97 -12.39
C ASP A 422 24.22 -9.81 -11.80
#